data_AF-A0A7V9EKQ9-F1
#
_entry.id   AF-A0A7V9EKQ9-F1
#
_cell.length_a   1.000
_cell.length_b   1.000
_cell.length_c   1.000
_cell.angle_alpha   90.00
_cell.angle_beta   90.00
_cell.angle_gamma   90.00
#
_symmetry.space_group_name_H-M   'P 1'
#
loop_
_entity.id
_entity.type
_entity.pdbx_description
1 polymer ?
#
loop_
_entity_poly.entity_id
_entity_poly.type
_entity_poly.pdbx_seq_one_letter_code
_entity_poly.pdbx_strand_id
1 'polypeptide(L)'
;MGSLPGGGELIIIMLVLLLLFGASRLPKLARSMGQAGKEFKTGMKEGYKEDPESVEGPCPFCETQVAEGAKFCSSCGKSADEIVAERQKQKSA
;
A
#
# COMPACT_ATOMS: atom_id res chain seq x y z
N MET A 1 26.00 -0.41 -26.33
CA MET A 1 26.26 -1.22 -25.11
C MET A 1 24.99 -1.25 -24.28
N GLY A 2 24.46 -2.44 -24.00
CA GLY A 2 23.34 -2.64 -23.07
C GLY A 2 22.00 -2.92 -23.75
N SER A 3 21.90 -4.02 -24.49
CA SER A 3 20.62 -4.65 -24.81
C SER A 3 19.92 -4.96 -23.49
N LEU A 4 18.83 -4.28 -23.15
CA LEU A 4 17.99 -4.73 -22.05
C LEU A 4 17.54 -6.15 -22.41
N PRO A 5 17.74 -7.14 -21.52
CA PRO A 5 17.26 -8.48 -21.79
C PRO A 5 15.76 -8.40 -22.04
N GLY A 6 15.32 -8.88 -23.20
CA GLY A 6 13.91 -8.94 -23.53
C GLY A 6 13.17 -9.76 -22.49
N GLY A 7 11.84 -9.58 -22.37
CA GLY A 7 11.04 -10.27 -21.34
C GLY A 7 11.27 -11.79 -21.27
N GLY A 8 11.68 -12.44 -22.38
CA GLY A 8 12.06 -13.85 -22.42
C GLY A 8 13.32 -14.19 -21.61
N GLU A 9 14.37 -13.37 -21.67
CA GLU A 9 15.62 -13.59 -20.92
C GLU A 9 15.40 -13.41 -19.41
N LEU A 10 14.56 -12.46 -19.01
CA LEU A 10 14.16 -12.28 -17.60
C LEU A 10 13.41 -13.50 -17.05
N ILE A 11 12.55 -14.14 -17.86
CA ILE A 11 11.86 -15.38 -17.46
C ILE A 11 12.85 -16.51 -17.25
N ILE A 12 13.85 -16.67 -18.13
CA ILE A 12 14.89 -17.71 -17.98
C ILE A 12 15.68 -17.48 -16.67
N ILE A 13 16.09 -16.24 -16.39
CA ILE A 13 16.80 -15.90 -15.14
C ILE A 13 15.93 -16.20 -13.92
N MET A 14 14.65 -15.82 -13.95
CA MET A 14 13.69 -16.12 -12.88
C MET A 14 13.55 -17.62 -12.64
N LEU A 15 13.52 -18.41 -13.72
CA LEU A 15 13.37 -19.86 -13.65
C LEU A 15 14.62 -20.53 -13.06
N VAL A 16 15.83 -20.06 -13.44
CA VAL A 16 17.09 -20.50 -12.83
C VAL A 16 17.13 -20.17 -11.33
N LEU A 17 16.74 -18.95 -10.93
CA LEU A 17 16.66 -18.58 -9.51
C LEU A 17 15.67 -19.45 -8.74
N LEU A 18 14.52 -19.76 -9.33
CA LEU A 18 13.53 -20.67 -8.74
C LEU A 18 14.06 -22.09 -8.58
N LEU A 19 14.91 -22.58 -9.48
CA LEU A 19 15.54 -23.90 -9.35
C LEU A 19 16.62 -23.92 -8.26
N LEU A 20 17.44 -22.88 -8.16
CA LEU A 20 18.51 -22.79 -7.16
C LEU A 20 17.97 -22.56 -5.74
N PHE A 21 17.06 -21.60 -5.58
CA PHE A 21 16.52 -21.22 -4.28
C PHE A 21 15.25 -22.01 -3.92
N GLY A 22 14.54 -22.57 -4.91
CA GLY A 22 13.25 -23.21 -4.71
C GLY A 22 12.07 -22.23 -4.71
N ALA A 23 10.90 -22.69 -5.17
CA ALA A 23 9.68 -21.88 -5.27
C ALA A 23 9.21 -21.28 -3.93
N SER A 24 9.58 -21.89 -2.79
CA SER A 24 9.15 -21.43 -1.47
C SER A 24 10.09 -20.40 -0.82
N ARG A 25 11.34 -20.27 -1.26
CA ARG A 25 12.33 -19.40 -0.59
C ARG A 25 12.25 -17.95 -1.05
N LEU A 26 12.11 -17.70 -2.36
CA LEU A 26 11.87 -16.35 -2.90
C LEU A 26 10.71 -15.61 -2.20
N PRO A 27 9.49 -16.18 -2.11
CA PRO A 27 8.38 -15.48 -1.46
C PRO A 27 8.57 -15.32 0.04
N LYS A 28 9.28 -16.25 0.70
CA LYS A 28 9.56 -16.15 2.13
C LYS A 28 10.53 -15.00 2.45
N LEU A 29 11.57 -14.84 1.63
CA LEU A 29 12.52 -13.72 1.71
C LEU A 29 11.85 -12.39 1.35
N ALA A 30 11.03 -12.36 0.28
CA ALA A 30 10.28 -11.17 -0.11
C ALA A 30 9.30 -10.73 0.98
N ARG A 31 8.63 -11.68 1.67
CA ARG A 31 7.73 -11.37 2.79
C ARG A 31 8.49 -10.78 3.98
N SER A 32 9.61 -11.37 4.41
CA SER A 32 10.38 -10.83 5.54
C SER A 32 11.01 -9.47 5.21
N MET A 33 11.52 -9.30 4.00
CA MET A 33 12.07 -8.01 3.54
C MET A 33 10.98 -6.96 3.35
N GLY A 34 9.80 -7.37 2.87
CA GLY A 34 8.63 -6.51 2.72
C GLY A 34 8.05 -6.04 4.07
N GLN A 35 8.07 -6.91 5.09
CA GLN A 35 7.71 -6.53 6.46
C GLN A 35 8.68 -5.48 7.01
N ALA A 36 9.99 -5.71 6.89
CA ALA A 36 11.00 -4.73 7.31
C ALA A 36 10.85 -3.39 6.56
N GLY A 37 10.61 -3.41 5.25
CA GLY A 37 10.36 -2.21 4.45
C GLY A 37 9.05 -1.50 4.79
N LYS A 38 8.01 -2.23 5.18
CA LYS A 38 6.74 -1.67 5.65
C LYS A 38 6.92 -0.93 6.96
N GLU A 39 7.51 -1.59 7.97
CA GLU A 39 7.78 -0.97 9.27
C GLU A 39 8.70 0.24 9.14
N PHE A 40 9.73 0.16 8.29
CA PHE A 40 10.60 1.30 7.97
C PHE A 40 9.83 2.48 7.37
N LYS A 41 8.89 2.22 6.46
CA LYS A 41 8.07 3.26 5.83
C LYS A 41 7.03 3.85 6.80
N THR A 42 6.50 3.04 7.71
CA THR A 42 5.59 3.49 8.78
C THR A 42 6.34 4.37 9.77
N GLY A 43 7.46 3.90 10.32
CA GLY A 43 8.30 4.66 11.25
C GLY A 43 8.87 5.94 10.64
N MET A 44 9.24 5.93 9.35
CA MET A 44 9.59 7.16 8.64
C MET A 44 8.40 8.12 8.56
N LYS A 45 7.19 7.66 8.21
CA LYS A 45 6.02 8.53 8.16
C LYS A 45 5.67 9.12 9.52
N GLU A 46 5.75 8.34 10.60
CA GLU A 46 5.51 8.79 11.97
C GLU A 46 6.58 9.80 12.40
N GLY A 47 7.85 9.55 12.09
CA GLY A 47 8.94 10.50 12.37
C GLY A 47 8.85 11.82 11.59
N TYR A 48 8.18 11.82 10.43
CA TYR A 48 7.92 13.04 9.64
C TYR A 48 6.53 13.65 9.91
N LYS A 49 5.67 12.99 10.69
CA LYS A 49 4.30 13.42 10.95
C LYS A 49 3.98 13.29 12.43
N GLU A 50 4.32 14.35 13.17
CA GLU A 50 3.38 14.82 14.18
C GLU A 50 2.09 15.20 13.41
N ASP A 51 1.05 14.36 13.57
CA ASP A 51 -0.29 14.41 12.96
C ASP A 51 -0.43 14.03 11.46
N PRO A 52 -1.25 13.00 11.17
CA PRO A 52 -2.51 13.31 10.50
C PRO A 52 -3.71 12.47 10.94
N GLU A 53 -4.78 13.16 11.34
CA GLU A 53 -6.19 12.76 11.37
C GLU A 53 -6.50 11.39 10.76
N SER A 54 -6.85 10.45 11.63
CA SER A 54 -7.34 9.12 11.29
C SER A 54 -8.73 9.22 10.66
N VAL A 55 -8.87 8.75 9.40
CA VAL A 55 -10.15 8.72 8.67
C VAL A 55 -10.86 7.41 8.94
N GLU A 56 -11.49 7.31 10.12
CA GLU A 56 -12.16 6.09 10.58
C GLU A 56 -13.67 6.27 10.52
N GLY A 57 -14.38 5.31 9.93
CA GLY A 57 -15.84 5.22 10.02
C GLY A 57 -16.58 5.19 8.67
N PRO A 58 -17.91 5.39 8.67
CA PRO A 58 -18.75 5.29 7.47
C PRO A 58 -18.51 6.45 6.49
N CYS A 59 -18.25 6.12 5.23
CA CYS A 59 -18.10 7.13 4.18
C CYS A 59 -19.44 7.87 3.94
N PRO A 60 -19.50 9.21 4.01
CA PRO A 60 -20.74 9.97 3.79
C PRO A 60 -21.23 9.94 2.33
N PHE A 61 -20.43 9.40 1.40
CA PHE A 61 -20.77 9.31 -0.02
C PHE A 61 -21.29 7.94 -0.46
N CYS A 62 -20.98 6.88 0.27
CA CYS A 62 -21.32 5.51 -0.15
C CYS A 62 -21.58 4.55 1.01
N GLU A 63 -21.64 5.06 2.25
CA GLU A 63 -21.90 4.31 3.48
C GLU A 63 -21.02 3.08 3.72
N THR A 64 -19.93 2.95 2.97
CA THR A 64 -18.94 1.90 3.18
C THR A 64 -17.99 2.29 4.31
N GLN A 65 -17.62 1.32 5.14
CA GLN A 65 -16.63 1.52 6.19
C GLN A 65 -15.25 1.74 5.58
N VAL A 66 -14.66 2.91 5.86
CA VAL A 66 -13.30 3.24 5.44
C VAL A 66 -12.35 2.73 6.52
N ALA A 67 -11.40 1.88 6.11
CA ALA A 67 -10.39 1.32 7.01
C ALA A 67 -9.38 2.39 7.45
N GLU A 68 -8.91 2.28 8.69
CA GLU A 68 -7.84 3.09 9.27
C GLU A 68 -6.63 3.18 8.31
N GLY A 69 -6.26 4.41 7.94
CA GLY A 69 -5.12 4.68 7.06
C GLY A 69 -5.36 4.48 5.55
N ALA A 70 -6.60 4.22 5.11
CA ALA A 70 -6.95 4.22 3.70
C ALA A 70 -6.88 5.64 3.12
N LYS A 71 -6.08 5.84 2.07
CA LYS A 71 -5.97 7.14 1.35
C LYS A 71 -7.18 7.45 0.47
N PHE A 72 -7.97 6.42 0.14
CA PHE A 72 -9.13 6.52 -0.75
C PHE A 72 -10.19 5.50 -0.29
N CYS A 73 -11.46 5.82 -0.48
CA CYS A 73 -12.54 4.87 -0.26
C CYS A 73 -12.58 3.83 -1.41
N SER A 74 -12.55 2.55 -1.06
CA SER A 74 -12.57 1.44 -2.02
C SER A 74 -13.86 1.32 -2.82
N SER A 75 -14.98 1.88 -2.34
CA SER A 75 -16.28 1.76 -3.00
C SER A 75 -16.61 2.93 -3.94
N CYS A 76 -16.21 4.15 -3.60
CA CYS A 76 -16.57 5.35 -4.38
C CYS A 76 -15.38 6.09 -4.99
N GLY A 77 -14.15 5.68 -4.66
CA GLY A 77 -12.91 6.24 -5.22
C GLY A 77 -12.51 7.61 -4.68
N LYS A 78 -13.28 8.21 -3.76
CA LYS A 78 -12.96 9.52 -3.17
C LYS A 78 -11.80 9.44 -2.20
N SER A 79 -11.01 10.52 -2.13
CA SER A 79 -9.86 10.60 -1.24
C SER A 79 -10.27 10.68 0.23
N ALA A 80 -9.38 10.24 1.12
CA ALA A 80 -9.56 10.31 2.56
C ALA A 80 -9.77 11.77 3.01
N ASP A 81 -9.02 12.70 2.41
CA ASP A 81 -9.12 14.14 2.69
C ASP A 81 -10.50 14.71 2.32
N GLU A 82 -11.07 14.31 1.18
CA GLU A 82 -12.44 14.69 0.79
C GLU A 82 -13.51 14.12 1.74
N ILE A 83 -13.29 12.89 2.22
CA ILE A 83 -14.23 12.22 3.12
C ILE A 83 -14.24 12.91 4.49
N VAL A 84 -13.08 13.33 5.00
CA VAL A 84 -12.97 14.11 6.25
C VAL A 84 -13.59 15.49 6.10
N ALA A 85 -13.28 16.19 5.01
CA ALA A 85 -13.78 17.54 4.76
C ALA A 85 -15.33 17.60 4.71
N GLU A 86 -15.98 16.61 4.07
CA GLU A 86 -17.45 16.56 4.05
C GLU A 86 -18.07 16.11 5.37
N ARG A 87 -17.43 15.19 6.11
CA ARG A 87 -17.90 14.84 7.46
C ARG A 87 -17.86 16.04 8.42
N GLN A 88 -16.84 16.90 8.30
CA GLN A 88 -16.76 18.12 9.12
C GLN A 88 -17.90 19.10 8.80
N LYS A 89 -18.30 19.23 7.52
CA LYS A 89 -19.48 20.03 7.15
C LYS A 89 -20.79 19.43 7.66
N GLN A 90 -20.97 18.11 7.55
CA GLN A 90 -22.17 17.44 8.04
C GLN A 90 -22.35 17.52 9.56
N LYS A 91 -21.26 17.67 10.33
CA LYS A 91 -21.34 17.89 11.79
C LYS A 91 -21.66 19.33 12.21
N SER A 92 -21.62 20.28 11.28
CA SER A 92 -21.74 21.72 11.56
C SER A 92 -23.09 22.31 11.12
N ALA A 93 -23.98 21.48 10.57
CA ALA A 93 -25.36 21.79 10.19
C ALA A 93 -26.33 21.01 11.08
#